data_AF-A0A0C3FK73-F1
#
_entry.id   AF-A0A0C3FK73-F1
#
_cell.length_a   1.000
_cell.length_b   1.000
_cell.length_c   1.000
_cell.angle_alpha   90.00
_cell.angle_beta   90.00
_cell.angle_gamma   90.00
#
_symmetry.space_group_name_H-M   'P 1'
#
loop_
_entity.id
_entity.type
_entity.pdbx_description
1 polymer ?
#
loop_
_entity_poly.entity_id
_entity_poly.type
_entity_poly.pdbx_seq_one_letter_code
_entity_poly.pdbx_strand_id
1 'polypeptide(L)'
;MSCTDGASEIYAKLLLLEKLGYPLWYPEPSEDASEMHRTSGVRIGDVGNITGVGQFEFYFNVHDEATDPSGWQVWNRGYEYSKPNVRSPGTVVKRGAVTQVSLKADLSTSAIGSIGLGSGVDITCSADDSAILVLPDGATSRDLRRIAEYLDNLTDDMTSRLLDRARSESVLLVTGYTKSCSWGVAAVSNTSKQGSLSLSFNATTKVGGNLTGSYEWQSTSDGHHREGPRPPSIADNQ
;
A
#
# COMPACT_ATOMS: atom_id res chain seq x y z
N MET A 1 18.73 10.68 12.96
CA MET A 1 17.63 9.73 12.67
C MET A 1 16.42 10.58 12.38
N SER A 2 15.93 10.54 11.15
CA SER A 2 14.80 11.36 10.73
C SER A 2 13.53 10.82 11.40
N CYS A 3 12.65 11.70 11.88
CA CYS A 3 11.39 11.34 12.54
C CYS A 3 10.51 10.42 11.66
N THR A 4 10.71 10.42 10.34
CA THR A 4 10.00 9.59 9.36
C THR A 4 10.38 8.10 9.38
N ASP A 5 11.58 7.76 9.85
CA ASP A 5 12.12 6.40 9.72
C ASP A 5 11.43 5.42 10.70
N GLY A 6 10.89 5.92 11.81
CA GLY A 6 10.16 5.11 12.79
C GLY A 6 8.72 4.77 12.38
N ALA A 7 8.04 5.70 11.69
CA ALA A 7 6.64 5.51 11.31
C ALA A 7 6.45 4.39 10.28
N SER A 8 7.31 4.35 9.25
CA SER A 8 7.29 3.29 8.23
C SER A 8 7.58 1.92 8.83
N GLU A 9 8.53 1.84 9.78
CA GLU A 9 8.89 0.61 10.47
C GLU A 9 7.76 0.10 11.37
N ILE A 10 7.13 0.96 12.17
CA ILE A 10 5.97 0.61 13.01
C ILE A 10 4.81 0.14 12.14
N TYR A 11 4.51 0.90 11.09
CA TYR A 11 3.46 0.56 10.12
C TYR A 11 3.69 -0.84 9.55
N ALA A 12 4.93 -1.11 9.09
CA ALA A 12 5.26 -2.37 8.49
C ALA A 12 5.23 -3.54 9.47
N LYS A 13 5.87 -3.40 10.63
CA LYS A 13 5.91 -4.43 11.68
C LYS A 13 4.51 -4.86 12.12
N LEU A 14 3.61 -3.89 12.31
CA LEU A 14 2.26 -4.17 12.78
C LEU A 14 1.40 -4.79 11.68
N LEU A 15 1.33 -4.19 10.49
CA LEU A 15 0.43 -4.68 9.44
C LEU A 15 0.93 -5.92 8.69
N LEU A 16 2.22 -6.25 8.76
CA LEU A 16 2.72 -7.53 8.20
C LEU A 16 2.02 -8.74 8.86
N LEU A 17 1.60 -8.60 10.12
CA LEU A 17 0.86 -9.63 10.85
C LEU A 17 -0.56 -9.87 10.32
N GLU A 18 -1.11 -8.95 9.53
CA GLU A 18 -2.40 -9.10 8.85
C GLU A 18 -2.30 -9.99 7.59
N LYS A 19 -1.08 -10.40 7.19
CA LYS A 19 -0.82 -11.35 6.09
C LYS A 19 -1.42 -10.92 4.75
N LEU A 20 -1.40 -9.62 4.47
CA LEU A 20 -1.93 -9.04 3.21
C LEU A 20 -0.85 -8.71 2.17
N GLY A 21 0.36 -9.24 2.37
CA GLY A 21 1.58 -8.81 1.67
C GLY A 21 2.40 -7.85 2.51
N TYR A 22 3.48 -7.30 1.93
CA TYR A 22 4.31 -6.32 2.61
C TYR A 22 3.61 -4.94 2.59
N PRO A 23 3.26 -4.35 3.74
CA PRO A 23 2.62 -3.03 3.80
C PRO A 23 3.60 -1.92 3.42
N LEU A 24 3.21 -1.07 2.47
CA LEU A 24 4.01 0.10 2.04
C LEU A 24 3.55 1.37 2.76
N TRP A 25 4.50 2.11 3.31
CA TRP A 25 4.24 3.44 3.88
C TRP A 25 4.16 4.50 2.79
N TYR A 26 4.94 4.32 1.72
CA TYR A 26 4.86 5.06 0.46
C TYR A 26 4.38 4.08 -0.62
N PRO A 27 3.06 3.88 -0.77
CA PRO A 27 2.52 3.00 -1.79
C PRO A 27 2.63 3.59 -3.20
N GLU A 28 2.84 4.90 -3.34
CA GLU A 28 2.97 5.54 -4.65
C GLU A 28 4.24 5.07 -5.39
N PRO A 29 4.17 4.87 -6.71
CA PRO A 29 5.37 4.63 -7.52
C PRO A 29 6.39 5.78 -7.38
N SER A 30 7.68 5.46 -7.47
CA SER A 30 8.73 6.48 -7.50
C SER A 30 8.53 7.43 -8.70
N GLU A 31 8.82 8.71 -8.51
CA GLU A 31 8.77 9.70 -9.61
C GLU A 31 9.78 9.38 -10.72
N ASP A 32 10.89 8.73 -10.35
CA ASP A 32 11.95 8.31 -11.27
C ASP A 32 11.61 7.01 -12.03
N ALA A 33 10.49 6.37 -11.70
CA ALA A 33 10.07 5.16 -12.38
C ALA A 33 9.63 5.44 -13.83
N SER A 34 9.77 4.42 -14.69
CA SER A 34 9.33 4.52 -16.09
C SER A 34 7.84 4.89 -16.16
N GLU A 35 7.41 5.53 -17.25
CA GLU A 35 5.99 5.88 -17.42
C GLU A 35 5.06 4.66 -17.32
N MET A 36 5.50 3.52 -17.86
CA MET A 36 4.78 2.25 -17.74
C MET A 36 4.65 1.81 -16.28
N HIS A 37 5.69 1.96 -15.46
CA HIS A 37 5.66 1.54 -14.06
C HIS A 37 4.92 2.54 -13.16
N ARG A 38 4.97 3.84 -13.47
CA ARG A 38 4.14 4.86 -12.79
C ARG A 38 2.65 4.68 -13.04
N THR A 39 2.27 4.20 -14.23
CA THR A 39 0.87 3.96 -14.58
C THR A 39 0.36 2.60 -14.12
N SER A 40 1.18 1.56 -14.19
CA SER A 40 0.78 0.22 -13.78
C SER A 40 1.02 -0.08 -12.31
N GLY A 41 1.83 0.71 -11.61
CA GLY A 41 2.28 0.46 -10.24
C GLY A 41 3.06 -0.86 -10.12
N VAL A 42 3.13 -1.41 -8.90
CA VAL A 42 3.77 -2.70 -8.65
C VAL A 42 3.05 -3.83 -9.41
N ARG A 43 3.81 -4.69 -10.08
CA ARG A 43 3.32 -5.83 -10.87
C ARG A 43 3.92 -7.14 -10.37
N ILE A 44 3.20 -8.22 -10.61
CA ILE A 44 3.75 -9.57 -10.36
C ILE A 44 4.96 -9.78 -11.27
N GLY A 45 6.05 -10.29 -10.68
CA GLY A 45 7.37 -10.43 -11.31
C GLY A 45 8.28 -9.22 -11.13
N ASP A 46 7.80 -8.11 -10.56
CA ASP A 46 8.69 -7.01 -10.20
C ASP A 46 9.71 -7.49 -9.15
N VAL A 47 10.97 -7.12 -9.39
CA VAL A 47 12.10 -7.33 -8.47
C VAL A 47 12.55 -5.96 -7.99
N GLY A 48 12.72 -5.84 -6.67
CA GLY A 48 13.03 -4.57 -6.04
C GLY A 48 13.43 -4.72 -4.58
N ASN A 49 13.42 -3.62 -3.83
CA ASN A 49 13.66 -3.61 -2.39
C ASN A 49 12.74 -2.61 -1.68
N ILE A 50 12.63 -2.71 -0.35
CA ILE A 50 11.97 -1.68 0.47
C ILE A 50 13.01 -0.68 0.95
N THR A 51 12.82 0.58 0.60
CA THR A 51 13.68 1.68 1.06
C THR A 51 13.48 1.94 2.56
N GLY A 52 14.43 2.64 3.19
CA GLY A 52 14.31 2.99 4.62
C GLY A 52 13.06 3.81 4.97
N VAL A 53 12.51 4.54 3.99
CA VAL A 53 11.26 5.30 4.16
C VAL A 53 10.00 4.44 3.98
N GLY A 54 10.12 3.17 3.56
CA GLY A 54 9.01 2.25 3.37
C GLY A 54 8.35 2.33 1.99
N GLN A 55 9.10 2.70 0.96
CA GLN A 55 8.69 2.64 -0.46
C GLN A 55 9.24 1.39 -1.13
N PHE A 56 8.52 0.83 -2.11
CA PHE A 56 9.08 -0.18 -3.00
C PHE A 56 9.90 0.47 -4.12
N GLU A 57 11.20 0.18 -4.15
CA GLU A 57 12.12 0.60 -5.22
C GLU A 57 12.24 -0.52 -6.25
N PHE A 58 11.81 -0.26 -7.48
CA PHE A 58 11.81 -1.22 -8.57
C PHE A 58 13.14 -1.25 -9.33
N TYR A 59 13.61 -2.46 -9.65
CA TYR A 59 14.81 -2.67 -10.46
C TYR A 59 14.49 -3.16 -11.87
N PHE A 60 13.71 -4.24 -11.97
CA PHE A 60 13.26 -4.82 -13.23
C PHE A 60 12.09 -5.77 -13.00
N ASN A 61 11.34 -6.10 -14.05
CA ASN A 61 10.36 -7.18 -14.00
C ASN A 61 10.92 -8.39 -14.77
N VAL A 62 10.83 -9.54 -14.13
CA VAL A 62 11.35 -10.82 -14.61
C VAL A 62 10.56 -11.45 -15.76
N HIS A 63 9.36 -10.93 -16.03
CA HIS A 63 8.52 -11.32 -17.16
C HIS A 63 8.71 -10.41 -18.38
N ASP A 64 9.46 -9.30 -18.25
CA ASP A 64 9.67 -8.37 -19.37
C ASP A 64 10.72 -8.93 -20.34
N GLU A 65 10.28 -9.29 -21.56
CA GLU A 65 11.06 -9.98 -22.60
C GLU A 65 12.28 -9.21 -23.12
N ALA A 66 12.30 -7.89 -22.97
CA ALA A 66 13.28 -7.02 -23.62
C ALA A 66 14.70 -7.09 -23.03
N THR A 67 14.93 -7.92 -22.01
CA THR A 67 16.22 -8.00 -21.33
C THR A 67 16.61 -9.43 -20.95
N ASP A 68 17.12 -10.22 -21.92
CA ASP A 68 18.49 -10.79 -21.86
C ASP A 68 18.63 -12.08 -22.73
N PRO A 69 19.69 -12.24 -23.54
CA PRO A 69 20.11 -13.48 -24.22
C PRO A 69 20.42 -14.70 -23.33
N SER A 70 19.92 -14.77 -22.10
CA SER A 70 20.45 -15.61 -21.02
C SER A 70 19.47 -16.56 -20.32
N GLY A 71 18.31 -16.82 -20.95
CA GLY A 71 17.47 -17.96 -20.57
C GLY A 71 16.35 -17.71 -19.55
N TRP A 72 15.96 -16.45 -19.28
CA TRP A 72 14.80 -16.13 -18.41
C TRP A 72 13.43 -16.61 -18.95
N GLN A 73 13.40 -17.31 -20.09
CA GLN A 73 12.20 -17.89 -20.70
C GLN A 73 11.45 -18.88 -19.79
N VAL A 74 12.11 -19.42 -18.77
CA VAL A 74 11.46 -20.28 -17.75
C VAL A 74 10.28 -19.54 -17.12
N TRP A 75 10.39 -18.21 -17.01
CA TRP A 75 9.38 -17.36 -16.41
C TRP A 75 8.42 -16.65 -17.40
N ASN A 76 8.41 -17.07 -18.66
CA ASN A 76 7.39 -16.65 -19.63
C ASN A 76 6.30 -17.72 -19.83
N ARG A 77 6.25 -18.74 -18.97
CA ARG A 77 5.18 -19.76 -19.02
C ARG A 77 3.91 -19.15 -18.44
N GLY A 78 2.82 -19.20 -19.22
CA GLY A 78 1.53 -18.60 -18.87
C GLY A 78 1.13 -18.84 -17.42
N TYR A 79 1.26 -17.79 -16.59
CA TYR A 79 0.93 -17.86 -15.19
C TYR A 79 -0.57 -17.73 -14.96
N GLU A 80 -1.06 -18.56 -14.06
CA GLU A 80 -2.42 -18.45 -13.57
C GLU A 80 -2.46 -17.52 -12.36
N TYR A 81 -3.21 -16.43 -12.51
CA TYR A 81 -3.53 -15.55 -11.40
C TYR A 81 -4.67 -16.13 -10.57
N SER A 82 -4.67 -15.82 -9.27
CA SER A 82 -5.84 -16.02 -8.42
C SER A 82 -7.03 -15.21 -8.94
N LYS A 83 -8.25 -15.63 -8.55
CA LYS A 83 -9.42 -14.78 -8.73
C LYS A 83 -9.19 -13.47 -7.96
N PRO A 84 -9.50 -12.31 -8.54
CA PRO A 84 -9.36 -11.04 -7.83
C PRO A 84 -10.10 -11.10 -6.49
N ASN A 85 -9.41 -10.73 -5.41
CA ASN A 85 -10.02 -10.58 -4.10
C ASN A 85 -10.33 -9.09 -3.87
N VAL A 86 -11.62 -8.77 -3.73
CA VAL A 86 -12.08 -7.38 -3.65
C VAL A 86 -12.42 -7.05 -2.20
N ARG A 87 -11.82 -5.96 -1.69
CA ARG A 87 -12.23 -5.33 -0.44
C ARG A 87 -13.24 -4.24 -0.74
N SER A 88 -14.32 -4.23 0.02
CA SER A 88 -15.36 -3.24 -0.11
C SER A 88 -14.83 -1.83 0.19
N PRO A 89 -15.40 -0.79 -0.43
CA PRO A 89 -15.26 0.60 0.00
C PRO A 89 -15.37 0.77 1.51
N GLY A 90 -14.62 1.72 2.07
CA GLY A 90 -14.56 2.01 3.50
C GLY A 90 -13.89 0.94 4.37
N THR A 91 -13.16 -0.01 3.78
CA THR A 91 -12.43 -1.02 4.56
C THR A 91 -11.34 -0.35 5.42
N VAL A 92 -11.27 -0.73 6.70
CA VAL A 92 -10.21 -0.30 7.62
C VAL A 92 -9.45 -1.53 8.11
N VAL A 93 -8.16 -1.60 7.80
CA VAL A 93 -7.24 -2.61 8.35
C VAL A 93 -6.42 -1.94 9.44
N LYS A 94 -6.31 -2.58 10.60
CA LYS A 94 -5.67 -1.98 11.77
C LYS A 94 -5.02 -3.01 12.66
N ARG A 95 -3.96 -2.61 13.34
CA ARG A 95 -3.29 -3.43 14.36
C ARG A 95 -2.62 -2.54 15.41
N GLY A 96 -2.35 -3.13 16.58
CA GLY A 96 -1.82 -2.41 17.74
C GLY A 96 -2.94 -1.98 18.67
N ALA A 97 -2.73 -0.90 19.41
CA ALA A 97 -3.64 -0.47 20.46
C ALA A 97 -4.75 0.47 19.98
N VAL A 98 -5.42 0.08 18.90
CA VAL A 98 -6.62 0.77 18.42
C VAL A 98 -7.82 0.37 19.28
N THR A 99 -8.35 1.33 20.04
CA THR A 99 -9.44 1.10 21.01
C THR A 99 -10.82 1.31 20.42
N GLN A 100 -10.97 2.19 19.43
CA GLN A 100 -12.26 2.50 18.82
C GLN A 100 -12.12 2.84 17.33
N VAL A 101 -13.11 2.43 16.54
CA VAL A 101 -13.31 2.90 15.16
C VAL A 101 -14.79 3.20 14.97
N SER A 102 -15.12 4.38 14.46
CA SER A 102 -16.49 4.82 14.20
C SER A 102 -16.61 5.55 12.86
N LEU A 103 -17.69 5.29 12.13
CA LEU A 103 -18.01 5.98 10.90
C LEU A 103 -18.68 7.32 11.21
N LYS A 104 -18.17 8.40 10.63
CA LYS A 104 -18.83 9.70 10.54
C LYS A 104 -19.64 9.73 9.26
N ALA A 105 -20.96 9.82 9.36
CA ALA A 105 -21.82 10.01 8.20
C ALA A 105 -22.54 11.36 8.33
N ASP A 106 -22.33 12.27 7.37
CA ASP A 106 -23.31 13.34 7.16
C ASP A 106 -24.53 12.72 6.48
N LEU A 107 -25.68 12.85 7.14
CA LEU A 107 -26.97 12.25 6.78
C LEU A 107 -27.55 12.70 5.41
N SER A 108 -26.79 13.45 4.61
CA SER A 108 -27.25 14.02 3.34
C SER A 108 -26.99 13.13 2.12
N THR A 109 -26.09 12.13 2.17
CA THR A 109 -25.84 11.20 1.05
C THR A 109 -25.39 9.81 1.51
N SER A 110 -26.28 9.07 2.20
CA SER A 110 -26.01 7.69 2.61
C SER A 110 -26.10 6.71 1.42
N ALA A 111 -24.97 6.44 0.76
CA ALA A 111 -24.77 5.13 0.14
C ALA A 111 -24.17 4.20 1.21
N ILE A 112 -24.87 3.10 1.49
CA ILE A 112 -24.57 2.18 2.59
C ILE A 112 -23.17 1.58 2.41
N GLY A 113 -22.30 1.77 3.40
CA GLY A 113 -21.05 1.00 3.54
C GLY A 113 -19.82 1.54 2.83
N SER A 114 -19.81 2.78 2.35
CA SER A 114 -18.61 3.44 1.80
C SER A 114 -18.29 4.73 2.55
N ILE A 115 -17.01 5.14 2.57
CA ILE A 115 -16.63 6.51 2.92
C ILE A 115 -17.00 7.39 1.72
N GLY A 116 -18.26 7.76 1.61
CA GLY A 116 -18.75 8.70 0.60
C GLY A 116 -18.36 10.15 0.90
N LEU A 117 -18.55 11.05 -0.07
CA LEU A 117 -18.32 12.49 0.11
C LEU A 117 -19.08 13.03 1.34
N GLY A 118 -18.41 13.78 2.22
CA GLY A 118 -18.99 14.28 3.47
C GLY A 118 -19.02 13.25 4.61
N SER A 119 -18.44 12.07 4.42
CA SER A 119 -18.28 11.06 5.47
C SER A 119 -16.81 10.89 5.86
N GLY A 120 -16.56 10.22 6.97
CA GLY A 120 -15.21 9.95 7.44
C GLY A 120 -15.14 8.78 8.41
N VAL A 121 -13.93 8.48 8.87
CA VAL A 121 -13.67 7.45 9.87
C VAL A 121 -12.90 8.09 11.01
N ASP A 122 -13.45 7.96 12.22
CA ASP A 122 -12.74 8.26 13.45
C ASP A 122 -12.11 7.00 14.01
N ILE A 123 -10.84 7.10 14.33
CA ILE A 123 -10.04 6.03 14.93
C ILE A 123 -9.44 6.60 16.21
N THR A 124 -9.68 5.91 17.32
CA THR A 124 -9.04 6.21 18.60
C THR A 124 -8.03 5.13 18.93
N CYS A 125 -6.82 5.55 19.27
CA CYS A 125 -5.73 4.69 19.74
C CYS A 125 -5.45 5.00 21.21
N SER A 126 -5.04 3.99 21.98
CA SER A 126 -4.42 4.22 23.28
C SER A 126 -2.98 4.73 23.07
N ALA A 127 -2.22 4.83 24.17
CA ALA A 127 -0.86 5.32 24.11
C ALA A 127 0.12 4.38 23.36
N ASP A 128 -0.21 3.10 23.12
CA ASP A 128 0.74 2.16 22.52
C ASP A 128 0.74 2.18 20.97
N ASP A 129 1.79 1.62 20.38
CA ASP A 129 1.99 1.61 18.93
C ASP A 129 0.77 1.06 18.18
N SER A 130 0.39 1.76 17.12
CA SER A 130 -0.76 1.41 16.28
C SER A 130 -0.47 1.70 14.82
N ALA A 131 -1.00 0.87 13.93
CA ALA A 131 -0.93 1.06 12.48
C ALA A 131 -2.31 0.90 11.87
N ILE A 132 -2.66 1.81 10.96
CA ILE A 132 -3.98 1.86 10.32
C ILE A 132 -3.83 2.08 8.82
N LEU A 133 -4.58 1.29 8.05
CA LEU A 133 -4.84 1.46 6.63
C LEU A 133 -6.34 1.67 6.43
N VAL A 134 -6.71 2.76 5.76
CA VAL A 134 -8.07 3.06 5.33
C VAL A 134 -8.12 2.93 3.81
N LEU A 135 -9.14 2.24 3.29
CA LEU A 135 -9.38 2.00 1.86
C LEU A 135 -10.77 2.53 1.48
N PRO A 136 -10.89 3.83 1.20
CA PRO A 136 -12.18 4.48 0.98
C PRO A 136 -12.94 3.92 -0.22
N ASP A 137 -12.24 3.74 -1.33
CA ASP A 137 -12.79 3.16 -2.56
C ASP A 137 -12.63 1.63 -2.63
N GLY A 138 -12.16 1.02 -1.53
CA GLY A 138 -11.89 -0.41 -1.45
C GLY A 138 -10.53 -0.75 -2.06
N ALA A 139 -10.30 -2.02 -2.35
CA ALA A 139 -9.06 -2.46 -2.99
C ALA A 139 -9.26 -3.75 -3.75
N THR A 140 -8.41 -3.98 -4.75
CA THR A 140 -8.36 -5.25 -5.47
C THR A 140 -7.00 -5.90 -5.26
N SER A 141 -7.01 -7.13 -4.76
CA SER A 141 -5.82 -7.97 -4.63
C SER A 141 -5.76 -9.01 -5.74
N ARG A 142 -4.54 -9.32 -6.18
CA ARG A 142 -4.27 -10.39 -7.13
C ARG A 142 -2.94 -11.05 -6.78
N ASP A 143 -2.93 -12.38 -6.78
CA ASP A 143 -1.77 -13.19 -6.44
C ASP A 143 -1.49 -14.22 -7.52
N LEU A 144 -0.28 -14.76 -7.54
CA LEU A 144 0.03 -15.99 -8.28
C LEU A 144 -0.66 -17.19 -7.61
N ARG A 145 -1.44 -17.95 -8.39
CA ARG A 145 -2.20 -19.09 -7.86
C ARG A 145 -1.29 -20.24 -7.41
N ARG A 146 -0.19 -20.44 -8.11
CA ARG A 146 0.76 -21.55 -7.90
C ARG A 146 2.13 -21.00 -7.52
N ILE A 147 2.16 -20.24 -6.42
CA ILE A 147 3.38 -19.58 -5.95
C ILE A 147 4.51 -20.57 -5.69
N ALA A 148 4.21 -21.78 -5.17
CA ALA A 148 5.23 -22.81 -4.96
C ALA A 148 5.91 -23.21 -6.27
N GLU A 149 5.13 -23.56 -7.31
CA GLU A 149 5.68 -23.90 -8.64
C GLU A 149 6.43 -22.71 -9.27
N TYR A 150 5.98 -21.48 -9.02
CA TYR A 150 6.68 -20.28 -9.48
C TYR A 150 8.06 -20.16 -8.82
N LEU A 151 8.13 -20.36 -7.50
CA LEU A 151 9.37 -20.29 -6.72
C LEU A 151 10.27 -21.52 -6.92
N ASP A 152 9.73 -22.69 -7.26
CA ASP A 152 10.53 -23.89 -7.59
C ASP A 152 11.43 -23.66 -8.83
N ASN A 153 11.09 -22.69 -9.66
CA ASN A 153 11.93 -22.27 -10.79
C ASN A 153 13.07 -21.33 -10.38
N LEU A 154 13.12 -20.84 -9.14
CA LEU A 154 14.24 -20.08 -8.58
C LEU A 154 15.32 -21.05 -8.11
N THR A 155 16.16 -21.48 -9.04
CA THR A 155 17.40 -22.18 -8.68
C THR A 155 18.37 -21.23 -7.98
N ASP A 156 19.39 -21.77 -7.32
CA ASP A 156 20.48 -20.98 -6.72
C ASP A 156 21.14 -20.07 -7.77
N ASP A 157 21.39 -20.60 -8.97
CA ASP A 157 21.96 -19.83 -10.09
C ASP A 157 21.04 -18.67 -10.50
N MET A 158 19.73 -18.90 -10.63
CA MET A 158 18.79 -17.81 -10.93
C MET A 158 18.78 -16.76 -9.83
N THR A 159 18.81 -17.19 -8.57
CA THR A 159 18.82 -16.29 -7.42
C THR A 159 20.08 -15.42 -7.41
N SER A 160 21.26 -16.01 -7.62
CA SER A 160 22.52 -15.25 -7.75
C SER A 160 22.45 -14.23 -8.88
N ARG A 161 21.89 -14.61 -10.04
CA ARG A 161 21.76 -13.70 -11.18
C ARG A 161 20.78 -12.56 -10.93
N LEU A 162 19.71 -12.80 -10.16
CA LEU A 162 18.78 -11.75 -9.72
C LEU A 162 19.51 -10.73 -8.83
N LEU A 163 20.28 -11.21 -7.85
CA LEU A 163 21.06 -10.37 -6.94
C LEU A 163 22.12 -9.55 -7.70
N ASP A 164 22.88 -10.19 -8.59
CA ASP A 164 23.91 -9.54 -9.42
C ASP A 164 23.30 -8.44 -10.32
N ARG A 165 22.15 -8.75 -10.94
CA ARG A 165 21.46 -7.80 -11.82
C ARG A 165 20.87 -6.63 -11.04
N ALA A 166 20.30 -6.90 -9.86
CA ALA A 166 19.81 -5.86 -8.95
C ALA A 166 20.96 -5.07 -8.31
N ARG A 167 22.20 -5.61 -8.34
CA ARG A 167 23.36 -5.08 -7.61
C ARG A 167 23.05 -4.90 -6.12
N SER A 168 22.38 -5.90 -5.55
CA SER A 168 21.90 -5.89 -4.17
C SER A 168 22.14 -7.24 -3.50
N GLU A 169 22.46 -7.22 -2.21
CA GLU A 169 22.61 -8.41 -1.36
C GLU A 169 21.25 -9.06 -0.99
N SER A 170 20.15 -8.32 -1.18
CA SER A 170 18.80 -8.81 -0.92
C SER A 170 17.81 -8.18 -1.88
N VAL A 171 16.86 -8.97 -2.36
CA VAL A 171 15.76 -8.50 -3.21
C VAL A 171 14.44 -9.07 -2.73
N LEU A 172 13.37 -8.36 -3.06
CA LEU A 172 12.01 -8.84 -3.00
C LEU A 172 11.52 -9.13 -4.41
N LEU A 173 10.87 -10.28 -4.55
CA LEU A 173 10.16 -10.69 -5.74
C LEU A 173 8.67 -10.58 -5.48
N VAL A 174 7.98 -9.81 -6.31
CA VAL A 174 6.54 -9.58 -6.17
C VAL A 174 5.76 -10.76 -6.76
N THR A 175 5.08 -11.51 -5.89
CA THR A 175 4.22 -12.65 -6.29
C THR A 175 2.73 -12.32 -6.25
N GLY A 176 2.38 -11.12 -5.79
CA GLY A 176 1.02 -10.63 -5.66
C GLY A 176 1.00 -9.16 -5.27
N TYR A 177 -0.13 -8.51 -5.41
CA TYR A 177 -0.31 -7.10 -5.05
C TYR A 177 -1.72 -6.85 -4.52
N THR A 178 -1.86 -5.74 -3.80
CA THR A 178 -3.14 -5.10 -3.49
C THR A 178 -3.07 -3.66 -3.96
N LYS A 179 -4.03 -3.25 -4.79
CA LYS A 179 -4.10 -1.88 -5.34
C LYS A 179 -5.39 -1.19 -4.95
N SER A 180 -5.32 0.13 -4.82
CA SER A 180 -6.48 0.94 -4.50
C SER A 180 -6.37 2.31 -5.17
N CYS A 181 -7.51 2.81 -5.63
CA CYS A 181 -7.61 4.17 -6.16
C CYS A 181 -7.48 5.24 -5.07
N SER A 182 -7.63 4.89 -3.79
CA SER A 182 -7.46 5.81 -2.66
C SER A 182 -7.11 5.09 -1.37
N TRP A 183 -6.29 5.73 -0.56
CA TRP A 183 -5.80 5.14 0.68
C TRP A 183 -5.45 6.21 1.70
N GLY A 184 -5.52 5.82 2.96
CA GLY A 184 -4.95 6.55 4.09
C GLY A 184 -4.13 5.60 4.93
N VAL A 185 -2.85 5.91 5.14
CA VAL A 185 -1.99 5.16 6.07
C VAL A 185 -1.67 6.02 7.27
N ALA A 186 -1.65 5.41 8.46
CA ALA A 186 -1.25 6.08 9.68
C ALA A 186 -0.44 5.13 10.57
N ALA A 187 0.54 5.70 11.24
CA ALA A 187 1.34 5.06 12.27
C ALA A 187 1.37 5.96 13.50
N VAL A 188 1.05 5.36 14.64
CA VAL A 188 1.07 6.00 15.94
C VAL A 188 2.19 5.36 16.73
N SER A 189 3.07 6.19 17.28
CA SER A 189 4.21 5.76 18.10
C SER A 189 4.21 6.51 19.42
N ASN A 190 4.39 5.80 20.53
CA ASN A 190 4.38 6.43 21.85
C ASN A 190 5.70 7.14 22.16
N THR A 191 5.67 8.45 22.44
CA THR A 191 6.75 9.13 23.18
C THR A 191 6.22 9.83 24.45
N SER A 192 5.54 9.05 25.29
CA SER A 192 5.43 9.22 26.75
C SER A 192 4.58 10.36 27.34
N LYS A 193 3.73 11.10 26.58
CA LYS A 193 2.97 12.22 27.19
C LYS A 193 1.50 12.45 26.79
N GLN A 194 0.89 11.64 25.94
CA GLN A 194 -0.50 11.86 25.52
C GLN A 194 -1.39 10.67 25.89
N GLY A 195 -2.60 10.99 26.33
CA GLY A 195 -3.69 10.03 26.47
C GLY A 195 -4.12 9.47 25.09
N SER A 196 -5.38 9.09 24.95
CA SER A 196 -5.90 8.58 23.69
C SER A 196 -5.67 9.55 22.52
N LEU A 197 -5.19 9.05 21.38
CA LEU A 197 -5.05 9.79 20.12
C LEU A 197 -6.26 9.53 19.23
N SER A 198 -6.85 10.59 18.66
CA SER A 198 -7.93 10.48 17.67
C SER A 198 -7.44 10.91 16.29
N LEU A 199 -7.65 10.04 15.31
CA LEU A 199 -7.39 10.26 13.88
C LEU A 199 -8.72 10.25 13.13
N SER A 200 -8.99 11.28 12.35
CA SER A 200 -10.17 11.37 11.48
C SER A 200 -9.73 11.36 10.03
N PHE A 201 -10.18 10.37 9.26
CA PHE A 201 -9.96 10.31 7.82
C PHE A 201 -11.25 10.70 7.10
N ASN A 202 -11.27 11.85 6.42
CA ASN A 202 -12.51 12.44 5.90
C ASN A 202 -12.47 12.58 4.38
N ALA A 203 -13.60 12.32 3.73
CA ALA A 203 -13.82 12.63 2.32
C ALA A 203 -14.39 14.05 2.18
N THR A 204 -13.61 14.97 1.61
CA THR A 204 -13.98 16.38 1.42
C THR A 204 -14.32 16.69 -0.04
N THR A 205 -15.19 17.67 -0.25
CA THR A 205 -15.48 18.23 -1.58
C THR A 205 -14.69 19.53 -1.78
N LYS A 206 -14.04 19.69 -2.93
CA LYS A 206 -13.51 21.00 -3.33
C LYS A 206 -14.67 21.90 -3.76
N VAL A 207 -14.83 23.05 -3.09
CA VAL A 207 -15.78 24.09 -3.50
C VAL A 207 -15.23 24.81 -4.74
N GLY A 208 -15.73 24.47 -5.93
CA GLY A 208 -15.32 25.11 -7.18
C GLY A 208 -15.47 24.23 -8.43
N GLY A 209 -16.71 23.99 -8.88
CA GLY A 209 -17.03 23.59 -10.26
C GLY A 209 -16.89 22.11 -10.63
N ASN A 210 -15.91 21.36 -10.10
CA ASN A 210 -15.79 19.92 -10.33
C ASN A 210 -15.88 19.12 -9.01
N LEU A 211 -16.85 18.21 -8.93
CA LEU A 211 -16.98 17.25 -7.83
C LEU A 211 -15.80 16.26 -7.88
N THR A 212 -14.72 16.61 -7.20
CA THR A 212 -13.61 15.69 -6.90
C THR A 212 -13.55 15.52 -5.39
N GLY A 213 -13.64 14.27 -4.94
CA GLY A 213 -13.40 13.93 -3.54
C GLY A 213 -11.90 13.96 -3.26
N SER A 214 -11.48 14.61 -2.19
CA SER A 214 -10.16 14.43 -1.59
C SER A 214 -10.31 13.75 -0.25
N TYR A 215 -9.33 12.94 0.12
CA TYR A 215 -9.25 12.39 1.46
C TYR A 215 -8.19 13.13 2.27
N GLU A 216 -8.45 13.34 3.56
CA GLU A 216 -7.54 14.05 4.45
C GLU A 216 -7.60 13.46 5.86
N TRP A 217 -6.42 13.28 6.46
CA TRP A 217 -6.28 12.99 7.88
C TRP A 217 -6.33 14.27 8.71
N GLN A 218 -7.09 14.23 9.78
CA GLN A 218 -7.03 15.21 10.87
C GLN A 218 -6.63 14.46 12.13
N SER A 219 -5.63 14.97 12.84
CA SER A 219 -5.10 14.34 14.06
C SER A 219 -5.10 15.34 15.20
N THR A 220 -5.39 14.86 16.42
CA THR A 220 -5.31 15.69 17.62
C THR A 220 -3.89 15.78 18.18
N SER A 221 -2.93 15.02 17.64
CA SER A 221 -1.52 15.01 18.05
C SER A 221 -0.58 14.36 17.01
N ASP A 222 0.68 14.11 17.38
CA ASP A 222 1.86 13.72 16.56
C ASP A 222 1.76 12.35 15.83
N GLY A 223 0.57 11.91 15.43
CA GLY A 223 0.41 10.73 14.58
C GLY A 223 0.94 10.98 13.17
N HIS A 224 1.92 10.19 12.74
CA HIS A 224 2.38 10.21 11.36
C HIS A 224 1.31 9.60 10.46
N HIS A 225 1.00 10.26 9.36
CA HIS A 225 0.00 9.80 8.43
C HIS A 225 0.31 10.29 7.02
N ARG A 226 -0.25 9.57 6.04
CA ARG A 226 -0.22 9.92 4.62
C ARG A 226 -1.54 9.51 3.99
N GLU A 227 -1.88 10.15 2.90
CA GLU A 227 -3.07 9.87 2.13
C GLU A 227 -2.81 10.12 0.65
N GLY A 228 -3.48 9.34 -0.18
CA GLY A 228 -3.36 9.45 -1.61
C GLY A 228 -4.55 8.84 -2.34
N PRO A 229 -4.67 9.11 -3.65
CA PRO A 229 -3.92 10.09 -4.41
C PRO A 229 -4.38 11.52 -4.08
N ARG A 230 -3.45 12.48 -4.10
CA ARG A 230 -3.83 13.90 -4.05
C ARG A 230 -4.45 14.27 -5.42
N PRO A 231 -5.69 14.79 -5.49
CA PRO A 231 -6.36 14.95 -6.77
C PRO A 231 -5.71 15.99 -7.69
N PRO A 232 -5.82 15.82 -9.03
CA PRO A 232 -6.47 14.71 -9.72
C PRO A 232 -5.45 13.94 -10.57
N SER A 233 -4.95 12.80 -10.11
CA SER A 233 -4.22 11.94 -11.04
C SER A 233 -5.24 11.21 -11.92
N ILE A 234 -5.23 11.53 -13.21
CA ILE A 234 -6.00 10.87 -14.30
C ILE A 234 -5.45 9.44 -14.57
N ALA A 235 -4.80 8.82 -13.59
CA ALA A 235 -4.19 7.51 -13.72
C ALA A 235 -5.09 6.46 -13.05
N ASP A 236 -5.54 5.50 -13.85
CA ASP A 236 -6.27 4.33 -13.38
C ASP A 236 -5.36 3.49 -12.46
N ASN A 237 -5.65 3.50 -11.15
CA ASN A 237 -5.05 2.68 -10.10
C ASN A 237 -3.56 2.93 -9.82
N GLN A 238 -3.27 3.56 -8.67
CA GLN A 238 -1.94 3.52 -8.04
C GLN A 238 -1.81 2.26 -7.16
#